data_AF-A0A7S0HPN9-F1
#
_entry.id   AF-A0A7S0HPN9-F1
#
_cell.length_a   1.000
_cell.length_b   1.000
_cell.length_c   1.000
_cell.angle_alpha   90.00
_cell.angle_beta   90.00
_cell.angle_gamma   90.00
#
_symmetry.space_group_name_H-M   'P 1'
#
loop_
_entity.id
_entity.type
_entity.pdbx_description
1 polymer ?
#
loop_
_entity_poly.entity_id
_entity_poly.type
_entity_poly.pdbx_seq_one_letter_code
_entity_poly.pdbx_strand_id
1 'polypeptide(L)'
;SGGAGDGGGGAGGGAGGGVGLYKGLYVTGWLKRGPTGVILTNVSDAAETAAAVLHDHAAGELQARRHSGGGRAAVLPLLAAQPQPAVDFAGWLRIDAEERRRGEDKGKVRDKLIDVDEMLRVASG
;
A
#
# COMPACT_ATOMS: atom_id res chain seq x y z
N SER A 1 36.88 49.66 7.69
CA SER A 1 36.59 48.21 7.85
C SER A 1 35.11 48.03 7.57
N GLY A 2 34.61 47.60 6.41
CA GLY A 2 35.10 46.52 5.56
C GLY A 2 34.49 45.20 6.03
N GLY A 3 33.39 44.76 5.41
CA GLY A 3 32.93 43.37 5.48
C GLY A 3 31.43 43.16 5.71
N ALA A 4 30.68 42.98 4.62
CA ALA A 4 29.34 42.38 4.59
C ALA A 4 29.42 40.86 4.81
N GLY A 5 28.31 40.24 5.23
CA GLY A 5 28.18 38.78 5.30
C GLY A 5 26.83 38.34 5.86
N ASP A 6 25.81 38.39 5.01
CA ASP A 6 24.60 37.56 5.12
C ASP A 6 25.00 36.07 5.23
N GLY A 7 24.30 35.34 6.09
CA GLY A 7 24.54 33.92 6.36
C GLY A 7 23.25 33.23 6.80
N GLY A 8 22.22 33.29 5.97
CA GLY A 8 21.08 32.38 6.04
C GLY A 8 21.54 30.91 6.03
N GLY A 9 21.13 30.15 7.05
CA GLY A 9 21.48 28.74 7.23
C GLY A 9 20.25 27.88 7.51
N GLY A 10 19.25 27.95 6.63
CA GLY A 10 18.16 26.97 6.60
C GLY A 10 18.66 25.65 6.03
N ALA A 11 19.11 24.74 6.89
CA ALA A 11 19.52 23.40 6.48
C ALA A 11 18.31 22.45 6.51
N GLY A 12 17.49 22.51 5.46
CA GLY A 12 16.63 21.39 5.07
C GLY A 12 17.49 20.34 4.38
N GLY A 13 17.59 19.15 4.96
CA GLY A 13 18.45 18.08 4.45
C GLY A 13 17.98 16.70 4.88
N GLY A 14 16.84 16.24 4.35
CA GLY A 14 16.42 14.85 4.44
C GLY A 14 17.09 14.02 3.35
N ALA A 15 18.07 13.21 3.74
CA ALA A 15 18.76 12.28 2.85
C ALA A 15 17.88 11.08 2.50
N GLY A 16 17.71 10.79 1.20
CA GLY A 16 17.23 9.48 0.71
C GLY A 16 16.08 9.52 -0.29
N GLY A 17 16.39 9.83 -1.56
CA GLY A 17 15.75 9.23 -2.74
C GLY A 17 14.25 9.42 -2.95
N GLY A 18 13.87 10.54 -3.56
CA GLY A 18 12.57 10.71 -4.22
C GLY A 18 11.85 11.97 -3.77
N VAL A 19 11.97 13.04 -4.56
CA VAL A 19 11.01 14.16 -4.51
C VAL A 19 9.64 13.55 -4.77
N GLY A 20 8.78 13.48 -3.75
CA GLY A 20 7.41 13.03 -3.92
C GLY A 20 6.72 13.96 -4.92
N LEU A 21 6.56 13.51 -6.17
CA LEU A 21 5.90 14.29 -7.22
C LEU A 21 4.44 14.63 -6.89
N TYR A 22 3.86 13.94 -5.89
CA TYR A 22 2.48 14.10 -5.45
C TYR A 22 2.41 14.13 -3.91
N LYS A 23 1.87 15.22 -3.34
CA LYS A 23 1.58 15.30 -1.90
C LYS A 23 0.54 14.24 -1.49
N GLY A 24 0.77 13.57 -0.37
CA GLY A 24 -0.13 12.54 0.15
C GLY A 24 -0.01 11.17 -0.53
N LEU A 25 0.98 10.97 -1.41
CA LEU A 25 1.31 9.68 -2.01
C LEU A 25 2.63 9.16 -1.44
N TYR A 26 2.60 7.92 -0.94
CA TYR A 26 3.74 7.27 -0.29
C TYR A 26 4.00 5.91 -0.91
N VAL A 27 5.25 5.43 -0.81
CA VAL A 27 5.68 4.11 -1.30
C VAL A 27 6.52 3.42 -0.24
N THR A 28 6.47 2.08 -0.20
CA THR A 28 7.26 1.24 0.71
C THR A 28 7.67 -0.07 0.03
N GLY A 29 8.58 -0.82 0.64
CA GLY A 29 9.10 -2.09 0.18
C GLY A 29 9.97 -1.93 -1.06
N TRP A 30 9.89 -2.92 -1.94
CA TRP A 30 10.68 -2.93 -3.17
C TRP A 30 10.32 -1.80 -4.14
N LEU A 31 9.09 -1.26 -4.08
CA LEU A 31 8.73 -0.08 -4.88
C LEU A 31 9.53 1.16 -4.46
N LYS A 32 9.93 1.25 -3.19
CA LYS A 32 10.76 2.34 -2.65
C LYS A 32 12.26 2.06 -2.81
N ARG A 33 12.71 0.84 -2.46
CA ARG A 33 14.14 0.51 -2.29
C ARG A 33 14.73 -0.40 -3.38
N GLY A 34 13.93 -0.79 -4.38
CA GLY A 34 14.29 -1.81 -5.36
C GLY A 34 14.15 -3.24 -4.82
N PRO A 35 14.27 -4.26 -5.69
CA PRO A 35 13.94 -5.66 -5.39
C PRO A 35 15.04 -6.38 -4.59
N THR A 36 15.43 -5.82 -3.45
CA THR A 36 16.49 -6.36 -2.59
C THR A 36 16.05 -6.44 -1.13
N GLY A 37 16.73 -7.28 -0.35
CA GLY A 37 16.45 -7.50 1.07
C GLY A 37 15.40 -8.57 1.34
N VAL A 38 15.32 -8.97 2.62
CA VAL A 38 14.39 -10.00 3.12
C VAL A 38 13.09 -9.37 3.63
N ILE A 39 12.10 -10.22 3.98
CA ILE A 39 10.81 -9.79 4.55
C ILE A 39 11.01 -8.78 5.70
N LEU A 40 11.95 -9.05 6.61
CA LEU A 40 12.22 -8.18 7.76
C LEU A 40 12.66 -6.76 7.33
N THR A 41 13.40 -6.63 6.24
CA THR A 41 13.80 -5.31 5.73
C THR A 41 12.61 -4.51 5.21
N ASN A 42 11.60 -5.19 4.66
CA ASN A 42 10.36 -4.53 4.21
C ASN A 42 9.49 -4.13 5.40
N VAL A 43 9.50 -4.89 6.50
CA VAL A 43 8.78 -4.51 7.73
C VAL A 43 9.34 -3.20 8.29
N SER A 44 10.66 -3.08 8.42
CA SER A 44 11.29 -1.84 8.92
C SER A 44 11.02 -0.66 8.00
N ASP A 45 11.17 -0.84 6.68
CA ASP A 45 10.89 0.22 5.70
C ASP A 45 9.41 0.69 5.71
N ALA A 46 8.48 -0.24 5.92
CA ALA A 46 7.06 0.09 6.05
C ALA A 46 6.77 0.88 7.33
N ALA A 47 7.45 0.58 8.44
CA ALA A 47 7.32 1.33 9.68
C ALA A 47 7.81 2.79 9.51
N GLU A 48 8.94 2.99 8.84
CA GLU A 48 9.44 4.34 8.52
C GLU A 48 8.45 5.12 7.64
N THR A 49 7.90 4.46 6.62
CA THR A 49 6.92 5.09 5.72
C THR A 49 5.63 5.46 6.47
N ALA A 50 5.14 4.59 7.36
CA ALA A 50 3.99 4.89 8.21
C ALA A 50 4.26 6.06 9.16
N ALA A 51 5.47 6.16 9.73
CA ALA A 51 5.86 7.28 10.56
C ALA A 51 5.85 8.61 9.77
N ALA A 52 6.31 8.60 8.50
CA ALA A 52 6.23 9.77 7.63
C ALA A 52 4.79 10.18 7.32
N VAL A 53 3.90 9.22 7.03
CA VAL A 53 2.46 9.49 6.83
C VAL A 53 1.84 10.15 8.07
N LEU A 54 2.13 9.63 9.26
CA LEU A 54 1.61 10.16 10.53
C LEU A 54 2.18 11.55 10.83
N HIS A 55 3.46 11.78 10.55
CA HIS A 55 4.10 13.08 10.69
C HIS A 55 3.41 14.12 9.80
N ASP A 56 3.24 13.83 8.51
CA ASP A 56 2.62 14.75 7.56
C ASP A 56 1.14 14.98 7.87
N HIS A 57 0.45 13.97 8.41
CA HIS A 57 -0.90 14.11 8.95
C HIS A 57 -0.94 15.11 10.12
N ALA A 58 -0.05 14.93 11.10
CA ALA A 58 0.03 15.80 12.28
C ALA A 58 0.46 17.24 11.93
N ALA A 59 1.31 17.40 10.92
CA ALA A 59 1.73 18.69 10.39
C ALA A 59 0.66 19.39 9.52
N GLY A 60 -0.46 18.71 9.19
CA GLY A 60 -1.50 19.26 8.32
C GLY A 60 -1.11 19.33 6.83
N GLU A 61 -0.04 18.65 6.44
CA GLU A 61 0.48 18.63 5.07
C GLU A 61 -0.33 17.70 4.14
N LEU A 62 -1.07 16.76 4.73
CA LEU A 62 -2.04 15.95 4.00
C LEU A 62 -3.24 16.82 3.64
N GLN A 63 -3.31 17.26 2.38
CA GLN A 63 -4.51 17.86 1.80
C GLN A 63 -5.60 16.79 1.68
N ALA A 64 -6.23 16.42 2.79
CA ALA A 64 -7.56 15.86 2.76
C ALA A 64 -8.44 16.97 2.22
N ARG A 65 -8.78 16.93 0.92
CA ARG A 65 -9.96 17.63 0.44
C ARG A 65 -11.07 17.20 1.39
N ARG A 66 -11.52 18.10 2.27
CA ARG A 66 -12.59 17.86 3.24
C ARG A 66 -13.89 17.71 2.44
N HIS A 67 -14.00 16.64 1.67
CA HIS A 67 -15.21 16.25 0.98
C HIS A 67 -15.99 15.41 1.98
N SER A 68 -17.16 15.91 2.38
CA SER A 68 -18.19 15.09 2.99
C SER A 68 -18.46 13.94 2.03
N GLY A 69 -17.98 12.73 2.36
CA GLY A 69 -18.17 11.54 1.52
C GLY A 69 -16.91 10.82 1.03
N GLY A 70 -15.69 11.18 1.43
CA GLY A 70 -14.46 10.45 1.04
C GLY A 70 -14.28 9.06 1.68
N GLY A 71 -13.18 8.37 1.34
CA GLY A 71 -12.80 7.10 1.95
C GLY A 71 -13.65 5.90 1.51
N ARG A 72 -13.90 4.95 2.42
CA ARG A 72 -14.62 3.69 2.11
C ARG A 72 -15.98 3.92 1.46
N ALA A 73 -16.75 4.89 1.95
CA ALA A 73 -18.10 5.18 1.43
C ALA A 73 -18.10 5.69 -0.02
N ALA A 74 -17.08 6.45 -0.43
CA ALA A 74 -16.91 6.87 -1.83
C ALA A 74 -16.33 5.77 -2.71
N VAL A 75 -15.42 4.94 -2.19
CA VAL A 75 -14.68 3.96 -3.00
C VAL A 75 -15.51 2.72 -3.30
N LEU A 76 -16.31 2.22 -2.33
CA LEU A 76 -17.06 0.97 -2.53
C LEU A 76 -18.02 1.00 -3.73
N PRO A 77 -18.82 2.07 -3.96
CA PRO A 77 -19.67 2.15 -5.15
C PRO A 77 -18.86 2.13 -6.46
N LEU A 78 -17.68 2.75 -6.49
CA LEU A 78 -16.81 2.78 -7.67
C LEU A 78 -16.24 1.39 -7.99
N LEU A 79 -15.90 0.62 -6.95
CA LEU A 79 -15.48 -0.78 -7.09
C LEU A 79 -16.64 -1.67 -7.54
N ALA A 80 -17.84 -1.47 -7.01
CA ALA A 80 -19.03 -2.23 -7.38
C ALA A 80 -19.50 -1.98 -8.82
N ALA A 81 -19.19 -0.80 -9.38
CA ALA A 81 -19.48 -0.46 -10.76
C ALA A 81 -18.47 -1.06 -11.77
N GLN A 82 -17.39 -1.70 -11.32
CA GLN A 82 -16.43 -2.34 -12.23
C GLN A 82 -17.03 -3.61 -12.84
N PRO A 83 -16.70 -3.94 -14.11
CA PRO A 83 -17.16 -5.18 -14.74
C PRO A 83 -16.75 -6.45 -13.99
N GLN A 84 -15.57 -6.42 -13.35
CA GLN A 84 -15.08 -7.48 -12.48
C GLN A 84 -15.20 -7.04 -11.01
N PRO A 85 -15.90 -7.80 -10.16
CA PRO A 85 -16.04 -7.45 -8.76
C PRO A 85 -14.69 -7.55 -8.04
N ALA A 86 -14.44 -6.60 -7.14
CA ALA A 86 -13.30 -6.68 -6.24
C ALA A 86 -13.42 -7.89 -5.30
N VAL A 87 -12.33 -8.64 -5.14
CA VAL A 87 -12.27 -9.73 -4.15
C VAL A 87 -11.98 -9.12 -2.79
N ASP A 88 -12.96 -9.19 -1.89
CA ASP A 88 -12.77 -8.81 -0.50
C ASP A 88 -12.06 -9.92 0.30
N PHE A 89 -11.80 -9.65 1.58
CA PHE A 89 -11.11 -10.61 2.44
C PHE A 89 -11.89 -11.93 2.59
N ALA A 90 -13.22 -11.88 2.60
CA ALA A 90 -14.04 -13.09 2.69
C ALA A 90 -13.96 -13.93 1.40
N GLY A 91 -13.95 -13.29 0.23
CA GLY A 91 -13.71 -13.96 -1.05
C GLY A 91 -12.32 -14.59 -1.13
N TRP A 92 -11.29 -13.90 -0.63
CA TRP A 92 -9.95 -14.48 -0.52
C TRP A 92 -9.90 -15.71 0.42
N LEU A 93 -10.60 -15.66 1.56
CA LEU A 93 -10.69 -16.82 2.47
C LEU A 93 -11.37 -18.03 1.81
N ARG A 94 -12.34 -17.82 0.91
CA ARG A 94 -12.95 -18.91 0.11
C ARG A 94 -11.93 -19.55 -0.83
N ILE A 95 -11.11 -18.73 -1.50
CA ILE A 95 -9.99 -19.23 -2.31
C ILE A 95 -9.02 -20.04 -1.44
N ASP A 96 -8.56 -19.52 -0.31
CA ASP A 96 -7.62 -20.24 0.57
C ASP A 96 -8.19 -21.59 1.03
N ALA A 97 -9.48 -21.63 1.40
CA ALA A 97 -10.14 -22.87 1.81
C ALA A 97 -10.21 -23.90 0.68
N GLU A 98 -10.58 -23.49 -0.54
CA GLU A 98 -10.65 -24.40 -1.70
C GLU A 98 -9.26 -24.91 -2.11
N GLU A 99 -8.24 -24.05 -2.12
CA GLU A 99 -6.86 -24.48 -2.43
C GLU A 99 -6.36 -25.52 -1.42
N ARG A 100 -6.67 -25.33 -0.12
CA ARG A 100 -6.29 -26.26 0.94
C ARG A 100 -7.04 -27.59 0.79
N ARG A 101 -8.35 -27.56 0.53
CA ARG A 101 -9.16 -28.75 0.27
C ARG A 101 -8.61 -29.59 -0.89
N ARG A 102 -8.28 -28.96 -2.03
CA ARG A 102 -7.63 -29.64 -3.17
C ARG A 102 -6.26 -30.21 -2.84
N GLY A 103 -5.54 -29.53 -1.95
CA GLY A 103 -4.24 -29.97 -1.45
C GLY A 103 -4.35 -31.22 -0.59
N GLU A 104 -5.31 -31.25 0.34
CA GLU A 104 -5.56 -32.37 1.26
C GLU A 104 -5.80 -33.69 0.49
N ASP A 105 -6.63 -33.66 -0.56
CA ASP A 105 -6.89 -34.80 -1.46
C ASP A 105 -5.61 -35.37 -2.10
N LYS A 106 -4.53 -34.58 -2.14
CA LYS A 106 -3.25 -34.90 -2.79
C LYS A 106 -2.08 -34.99 -1.80
N GLY A 107 -2.34 -34.91 -0.49
CA GLY A 107 -1.29 -34.88 0.54
C GLY A 107 -0.40 -33.64 0.51
N LYS A 108 -0.91 -32.50 0.04
CA LYS A 108 -0.22 -31.20 -0.03
C LYS A 108 -0.86 -30.19 0.92
N VAL A 109 -0.11 -29.17 1.34
CA VAL A 109 -0.65 -28.04 2.14
C VAL A 109 -1.72 -27.27 1.38
N ARG A 110 -1.55 -27.12 0.06
CA ARG A 110 -2.51 -26.51 -0.85
C ARG A 110 -2.23 -26.93 -2.29
N ASP A 111 -3.24 -26.86 -3.14
CA ASP A 111 -3.12 -26.94 -4.59
C ASP A 111 -3.76 -25.68 -5.20
N LYS A 112 -2.93 -24.82 -5.79
CA LYS A 112 -3.33 -23.45 -6.14
C LYS A 112 -4.31 -23.42 -7.32
N LEU A 113 -5.27 -22.50 -7.24
CA LEU A 113 -6.05 -22.12 -8.41
C LEU A 113 -5.13 -21.29 -9.33
N ILE A 114 -5.01 -21.71 -10.59
CA ILE A 114 -4.14 -21.04 -11.58
C ILE A 114 -4.93 -20.29 -12.65
N ASP A 115 -6.25 -20.51 -12.70
CA ASP A 115 -7.17 -19.85 -13.61
C ASP A 115 -7.90 -18.72 -12.88
N VAL A 116 -7.85 -17.51 -13.46
CA VAL A 116 -8.42 -16.31 -12.83
C VAL A 116 -9.94 -16.38 -12.76
N ASP A 117 -10.60 -16.93 -13.79
CA ASP A 117 -12.06 -17.07 -13.79
C ASP A 117 -12.53 -18.07 -12.73
N GLU A 118 -11.80 -19.16 -12.53
CA GLU A 118 -12.01 -20.08 -11.41
C GLU A 118 -11.79 -19.41 -10.05
N MET A 119 -10.71 -18.64 -9.87
CA MET A 119 -10.49 -17.88 -8.64
C MET A 119 -11.67 -16.95 -8.33
N LEU A 120 -12.19 -16.25 -9.35
CA LEU A 120 -13.29 -15.30 -9.18
C LEU A 120 -14.63 -16.01 -8.91
N ARG A 121 -14.89 -17.17 -9.52
CA ARG A 121 -16.04 -18.01 -9.17
C ARG A 121 -15.99 -18.47 -7.72
N VAL A 122 -14.87 -19.03 -7.27
CA VAL A 122 -14.70 -19.48 -5.87
C VAL A 122 -14.79 -18.30 -4.90
N ALA A 123 -14.17 -17.17 -5.26
CA ALA A 123 -14.25 -15.96 -4.46
C ALA A 123 -15.67 -15.39 -4.39
N SER A 124 -16.57 -15.66 -5.33
CA SER A 124 -17.96 -15.16 -5.28
C SER A 124 -18.90 -16.01 -4.41
N GLY A 125 -18.53 -17.26 -4.10
CA GLY A 125 -19.35 -18.20 -3.34
C GLY A 125 -20.18 -19.10 -4.25
#